data_AF-A0A2L2Z8P3-F1
#
_entry.id   AF-A0A2L2Z8P3-F1
#
_cell.length_a   1.000
_cell.length_b   1.000
_cell.length_c   1.000
_cell.angle_alpha   90.00
_cell.angle_beta   90.00
_cell.angle_gamma   90.00
#
_symmetry.space_group_name_H-M   'P 1'
#
loop_
_entity.id
_entity.type
_entity.pdbx_description
1 polymer ?
#
loop_
_entity_poly.entity_id
_entity_poly.type
_entity_poly.pdbx_seq_one_letter_code
_entity_poly.pdbx_strand_id
1 'polypeptide(L)' 'NITFQTYACPEAYAKWYCLNGATCFSVKIGESILYTCECADGYVGQRCEFKDFEGSYLASRQQVMIETA' A
#
# COMPACT_ATOMS: atom_id res chain seq x y z
N ASN A 1 -9.10 10.18 -21.96
CA ASN A 1 -7.93 10.32 -21.07
C ASN A 1 -8.42 11.12 -19.87
N ILE A 2 -8.57 10.49 -18.71
CA ILE A 2 -8.89 11.16 -17.45
C ILE A 2 -7.61 11.10 -16.62
N THR A 3 -7.00 12.25 -16.36
CA THR A 3 -5.81 12.40 -15.52
C THR A 3 -6.24 13.03 -14.20
N PHE A 4 -6.12 12.27 -13.11
CA PHE A 4 -6.33 12.81 -11.77
C PHE A 4 -5.06 13.52 -11.31
N GLN A 5 -5.18 14.77 -10.89
CA GLN A 5 -4.06 15.53 -10.37
C GLN A 5 -3.71 15.01 -8.96
N THR A 6 -2.47 14.55 -8.78
CA THR A 6 -1.92 14.13 -7.51
C THR A 6 -1.10 15.27 -6.89
N TYR A 7 -1.17 15.41 -5.57
CA TYR A 7 -0.49 16.46 -4.81
C TYR A 7 0.25 15.85 -3.62
N ALA A 8 1.32 16.52 -3.18
CA ALA A 8 2.03 16.13 -1.97
C ALA A 8 1.14 16.24 -0.72
N CYS A 9 1.26 15.27 0.18
CA CYS A 9 0.59 15.36 1.48
C CYS A 9 1.20 16.47 2.35
N PRO A 10 0.40 17.14 3.22
CA PRO A 10 0.93 17.99 4.28
C PRO A 10 1.92 17.22 5.16
N GLU A 11 2.92 17.92 5.73
CA GLU A 11 4.05 17.32 6.44
C GLU A 11 3.62 16.33 7.54
N ALA A 12 2.59 16.67 8.33
CA ALA A 12 2.06 15.78 9.37
C ALA A 12 1.49 14.46 8.81
N TYR A 13 0.77 14.52 7.69
CA TYR A 13 0.20 13.33 7.03
C TYR A 13 1.27 12.53 6.31
N ALA A 14 2.19 13.21 5.63
CA ALA A 14 3.32 12.56 4.97
C ALA A 14 4.18 11.75 5.96
N LYS A 15 4.30 12.23 7.21
CA LYS A 15 5.11 11.59 8.23
C LYS A 15 4.40 10.48 9.02
N TRP A 16 3.10 10.63 9.29
CA TRP A 16 2.42 9.77 10.28
C TRP A 16 1.19 9.04 9.76
N TYR A 17 0.65 9.42 8.59
CA TYR A 17 -0.54 8.77 8.07
C TYR A 17 -0.22 7.39 7.50
N CYS A 18 0.69 7.30 6.54
CA CYS A 18 1.09 6.03 5.96
C CYS A 18 2.11 5.31 6.85
N LEU A 19 1.94 4.01 7.04
CA LEU A 19 2.78 3.18 7.91
C LEU A 19 3.73 2.32 7.09
N ASN A 20 4.68 1.67 7.77
CA ASN A 20 5.55 0.63 7.18
C ASN A 20 6.34 1.07 5.93
N GLY A 21 6.81 2.32 5.89
CA GLY A 21 7.62 2.83 4.78
C GLY A 21 6.84 3.22 3.53
N ALA A 22 5.51 3.33 3.63
CA ALA A 22 4.65 3.78 2.55
C ALA A 22 4.77 5.29 2.26
N THR A 23 4.49 5.69 1.02
CA THR A 23 4.53 7.08 0.56
C THR A 23 3.14 7.69 0.51
N CYS A 24 2.95 8.86 1.14
CA CYS A 24 1.68 9.57 1.12
C CYS A 24 1.55 10.47 -0.11
N PHE A 25 0.42 10.37 -0.80
CA PHE A 25 -0.02 11.34 -1.80
C PHE A 25 -1.49 11.70 -1.60
N SER A 26 -1.91 12.82 -2.16
CA SER A 26 -3.30 13.26 -2.10
C SER A 26 -3.88 13.49 -3.48
N VAL A 27 -5.17 13.23 -3.64
CA VAL A 27 -5.91 13.42 -4.90
C VAL A 27 -7.04 14.39 -4.64
N LYS A 28 -7.19 15.38 -5.52
CA LYS A 28 -8.31 16.31 -5.45
C LYS A 28 -9.42 15.85 -6.40
N ILE A 29 -10.58 15.49 -5.85
CA ILE A 29 -11.78 15.11 -6.61
C ILE A 29 -12.87 16.12 -6.27
N GLY A 30 -13.16 17.03 -7.22
CA GLY A 30 -14.04 18.17 -6.97
C GLY A 30 -13.45 19.11 -5.90
N GLU A 31 -14.21 19.34 -4.82
CA GLU A 31 -13.77 20.13 -3.67
C GLU A 31 -13.13 19.29 -2.56
N SER A 32 -13.16 17.96 -2.68
CA SER A 32 -12.66 17.03 -1.67
C SER A 32 -11.20 16.66 -1.92
N ILE A 33 -10.41 16.64 -0.84
CA ILE A 33 -9.02 16.13 -0.83
C ILE A 33 -9.03 14.74 -0.20
N LEU A 34 -8.60 13.75 -0.95
CA LEU A 34 -8.43 12.37 -0.51
C LEU A 34 -6.95 12.11 -0.25
N TYR A 35 -6.62 11.57 0.92
CA TYR A 35 -5.27 11.12 1.25
C TYR A 35 -5.16 9.64 0.94
N THR A 36 -4.08 9.24 0.29
CA THR A 36 -3.84 7.87 -0.16
C THR A 36 -2.38 7.50 0.10
N CYS A 37 -2.16 6.22 0.41
CA CYS A 37 -0.85 5.66 0.68
C CYS A 37 -0.46 4.70 -0.44
N GLU A 38 0.72 4.91 -1.02
CA GLU A 38 1.40 3.92 -1.86
C GLU A 38 2.20 3.00 -0.94
N CYS A 39 1.75 1.75 -0.82
CA CYS A 39 2.36 0.80 0.10
C CYS A 39 3.69 0.27 -0.42
N ALA A 40 4.63 0.08 0.51
CA ALA A 40 5.84 -0.67 0.26
C ALA A 40 5.52 -2.15 0.01
N ASP A 41 6.43 -2.85 -0.67
CA ASP A 41 6.26 -4.27 -1.00
C ASP A 41 5.93 -5.12 0.23
N GLY A 42 4.88 -5.93 0.11
CA GLY A 42 4.43 -6.81 1.19
C GLY A 42 3.60 -6.12 2.27
N TYR A 43 3.10 -4.91 2.04
CA TYR A 43 2.14 -4.23 2.92
C TYR A 43 0.87 -3.83 2.17
N VAL A 44 -0.28 -3.90 2.86
CA VAL A 44 -1.62 -3.60 2.35
C VAL A 44 -2.46 -2.90 3.41
N GLY A 45 -3.60 -2.36 2.99
CA GLY A 45 -4.52 -1.57 3.82
C GLY A 45 -4.55 -0.10 3.41
N GLN A 46 -5.48 0.67 3.98
CA GLN A 46 -5.64 2.09 3.65
C GLN A 46 -4.38 2.90 4.00
N ARG A 47 -3.71 2.49 5.06
CA ARG A 47 -2.52 3.13 5.62
C ARG A 47 -1.32 2.20 5.55
N CYS A 48 -1.41 1.12 4.77
CA CYS A 48 -0.38 0.07 4.67
C CYS A 48 -0.07 -0.56 6.04
N GLU A 49 -1.09 -0.71 6.88
CA GLU A 49 -0.98 -1.17 8.27
C GLU A 49 -0.85 -2.70 8.41
N PHE A 50 -1.21 -3.45 7.37
CA PHE A 50 -1.19 -4.91 7.38
C PHE A 50 -0.08 -5.45 6.47
N LYS A 51 0.48 -6.60 6.82
CA LYS A 51 1.34 -7.34 5.89
C LYS A 51 0.48 -8.02 4.83
N ASP A 52 0.94 -7.99 3.60
CA ASP A 52 0.34 -8.73 2.52
C ASP A 52 0.59 -10.23 2.72
N PHE A 53 -0.49 -11.00 2.84
CA PHE A 53 -0.39 -12.45 2.93
C PHE A 53 -0.36 -13.11 1.55
N GLU A 54 -0.65 -12.37 0.47
CA GLU A 54 -0.78 -12.92 -0.89
C GLU A 54 0.51 -13.48 -1.47
N GLY A 55 1.66 -12.92 -1.10
CA GLY A 55 2.97 -13.48 -1.44
C GLY A 55 3.45 -14.59 -0.51
N SER A 56 3.02 -14.60 0.76
CA SER A 56 3.54 -15.56 1.75
C SER A 56 2.82 -16.91 1.73
N TYR A 57 1.53 -16.97 1.40
CA TYR A 57 0.84 -18.26 1.23
C TYR A 57 1.26 -18.99 -0.06
N LEU A 58 1.56 -18.28 -1.15
CA LEU A 58 2.07 -18.90 -2.38
C LEU A 58 3.50 -19.37 -2.21
N ALA A 59 4.37 -18.56 -1.58
CA ALA A 59 5.73 -18.99 -1.24
C ALA A 59 5.72 -20.21 -0.31
N SER A 60 4.80 -20.24 0.67
CA SER A 60 4.62 -21.40 1.55
C SER A 60 4.10 -22.63 0.79
N ARG A 61 3.20 -22.46 -0.20
CA ARG A 61 2.73 -23.56 -1.06
C ARG A 61 3.81 -24.11 -1.99
N GLN A 62 4.74 -23.27 -2.45
CA GLN A 62 5.86 -23.72 -3.29
C GLN A 62 6.92 -24.49 -2.50
N GLN A 63 7.02 -24.28 -1.18
CA GLN A 63 7.84 -25.10 -0.28
C GLN A 63 7.17 -26.42 0.14
N VAL A 64 5.86 -26.58 -0.06
CA VAL A 64 5.20 -27.89 0.00
C VAL A 64 5.24 -28.53 -1.39
N MET A 65 6.43 -28.61 -1.99
CA MET A 65 6.70 -29.71 -2.90
C MET A 65 6.65 -30.96 -2.05
N ILE A 66 5.65 -31.78 -2.29
CA ILE A 66 5.48 -33.09 -1.68
C ILE A 66 6.71 -33.92 -2.05
N GLU A 67 7.75 -33.92 -1.21
CA GLU A 67 8.74 -35.00 -1.17
C GLU A 67 8.02 -36.24 -0.60
N THR A 68 7.21 -36.89 -1.44
CA THR A 68 6.87 -38.29 -1.27
C THR A 68 7.58 -39.06 -2.37
N ALA A 69 8.73 -39.64 -2.00
CA ALA A 69 9.31 -40.80 -2.65
C ALA A 69 9.03 -42.02 -1.77
#